data_AF-A0A7C6RC06-F1
#
_entry.id   AF-A0A7C6RC06-F1
#
_cell.length_a   1.000
_cell.length_b   1.000
_cell.length_c   1.000
_cell.angle_alpha   90.00
_cell.angle_beta   90.00
_cell.angle_gamma   90.00
#
_symmetry.space_group_name_H-M   'P 1'
#
loop_
_entity.id
_entity.type
_entity.pdbx_description
1 polymer ?
#
loop_
_entity_poly.entity_id
_entity_poly.type
_entity_poly.pdbx_seq_one_letter_code
_entity_poly.pdbx_strand_id
1 'polypeptide(L)'
;DYISLTGHFYTAEPLLISAKLFASLPADIQQAMVEAAEEARDYERQLSIDNEAEYLEQIAEHGMTITEVDVAAFQEAVQPVYEKYSDKYGPMIERIRAMDN
;
A
#
# COMPACT_ATOMS: atom_id res chain seq x y z
N ASP A 1 -4.09 17.95 -17.04
CA ASP A 1 -3.34 19.18 -16.74
C ASP A 1 -2.62 19.14 -15.40
N TYR A 2 -3.22 18.63 -14.31
CA TYR A 2 -2.55 18.54 -13.00
C TYR A 2 -2.71 17.17 -12.34
N ILE A 3 -1.69 16.75 -11.60
CA ILE A 3 -1.75 15.69 -10.59
C ILE A 3 -1.23 16.24 -9.26
N SER A 4 -2.00 16.05 -8.19
CA SER A 4 -1.61 16.46 -6.83
C SER A 4 -1.20 15.23 -6.02
N LEU A 5 0.05 15.22 -5.56
CA LEU A 5 0.63 14.12 -4.79
C LEU A 5 0.13 14.17 -3.33
N THR A 6 -1.13 13.78 -3.14
CA THR A 6 -1.85 13.89 -1.87
C THR A 6 -1.56 12.77 -0.88
N GLY A 7 -1.06 11.62 -1.35
CA GLY A 7 -0.72 10.48 -0.48
C GLY A 7 -1.88 9.97 0.38
N HIS A 8 -3.13 10.18 -0.04
CA HIS A 8 -4.31 9.99 0.81
C HIS A 8 -4.71 8.51 1.01
N PHE A 9 -4.11 7.59 0.27
CA PHE A 9 -4.38 6.16 0.40
C PHE A 9 -3.19 5.33 -0.08
N TYR A 10 -2.82 4.32 0.71
CA TYR A 10 -1.88 3.26 0.33
C TYR A 10 -2.64 1.94 0.27
N THR A 11 -2.60 1.26 -0.87
CA THR A 11 -3.27 -0.02 -1.07
C THR A 11 -2.29 -1.16 -0.85
N ALA A 12 -2.57 -2.01 0.13
CA ALA A 12 -1.91 -3.31 0.23
C ALA A 12 -2.65 -4.34 -0.63
N GLU A 13 -1.94 -5.01 -1.53
CA GLU A 13 -2.49 -6.08 -2.37
C GLU A 13 -2.03 -7.44 -1.85
N PRO A 14 -2.91 -8.19 -1.13
CA PRO A 14 -2.53 -9.50 -0.64
C PRO A 14 -2.49 -10.52 -1.79
N LEU A 15 -1.39 -11.26 -1.91
CA LEU A 15 -1.33 -12.45 -2.74
C LEU A 15 -2.09 -13.58 -2.05
N LEU A 16 -3.17 -14.04 -2.67
CA LEU A 16 -4.08 -15.03 -2.07
C LEU A 16 -4.09 -16.35 -2.85
N ILE A 17 -4.19 -17.45 -2.12
CA ILE A 17 -4.47 -18.78 -2.62
C ILE A 17 -5.63 -19.40 -1.86
N SER A 18 -6.38 -20.32 -2.49
CA SER A 18 -7.37 -21.12 -1.79
C SER A 18 -6.74 -21.87 -0.62
N ALA A 19 -7.25 -21.65 0.60
CA ALA A 19 -6.75 -22.32 1.80
C ALA A 19 -6.87 -23.84 1.71
N LYS A 20 -7.95 -24.36 1.10
CA LYS A 20 -8.12 -25.80 0.86
C LYS A 20 -7.06 -26.35 -0.10
N LEU A 21 -6.74 -25.60 -1.15
CA LEU A 21 -5.70 -25.99 -2.09
C LEU A 21 -4.35 -26.03 -1.40
N PHE A 22 -3.96 -24.93 -0.74
CA PHE A 22 -2.67 -24.83 -0.06
C PHE A 22 -2.50 -25.94 0.99
N ALA A 23 -3.51 -26.18 1.82
CA ALA A 23 -3.48 -27.24 2.83
C ALA A 23 -3.45 -28.67 2.25
N SER A 24 -3.87 -28.85 0.98
CA SER A 24 -3.80 -30.16 0.31
C SER A 24 -2.42 -30.47 -0.30
N LEU A 25 -1.54 -29.48 -0.37
CA LEU A 25 -0.20 -29.64 -0.92
C LEU A 25 0.74 -30.32 0.10
N PRO A 26 1.76 -31.06 -0.35
CA PRO A 26 2.84 -31.53 0.51
C PRO A 26 3.54 -30.38 1.26
N ALA A 27 4.09 -30.66 2.44
CA ALA A 27 4.66 -29.64 3.32
C ALA A 27 5.85 -28.89 2.70
N ASP A 28 6.70 -29.60 1.95
CA ASP A 28 7.80 -29.03 1.17
C ASP A 28 7.30 -28.08 0.09
N ILE A 29 6.19 -28.40 -0.57
CA ILE A 29 5.57 -27.53 -1.58
C ILE A 29 4.91 -26.31 -0.92
N GLN A 30 4.24 -26.49 0.22
CA GLN A 30 3.70 -25.35 0.98
C GLN A 30 4.81 -24.37 1.37
N GLN A 31 5.93 -24.88 1.85
CA GLN A 31 7.10 -24.07 2.20
C GLN A 31 7.65 -23.33 0.96
N ALA A 32 7.91 -24.05 -0.13
CA ALA A 32 8.41 -23.45 -1.36
C ALA A 32 7.47 -22.37 -1.93
N MET A 33 6.15 -22.55 -1.79
CA MET A 33 5.17 -21.54 -2.17
C MET A 33 5.22 -20.28 -1.31
N VAL A 34 5.43 -20.42 0.01
CA VAL A 34 5.57 -19.27 0.91
C VAL A 34 6.86 -18.51 0.61
N GLU A 35 7.98 -19.22 0.45
CA GLU A 35 9.27 -18.63 0.09
C GLU A 35 9.17 -17.85 -1.23
N ALA A 36 8.59 -18.47 -2.28
CA ALA A 36 8.38 -17.80 -3.55
C ALA A 36 7.43 -16.58 -3.45
N ALA A 37 6.41 -16.64 -2.59
CA ALA A 37 5.50 -15.51 -2.36
C ALA A 37 6.20 -14.35 -1.65
N GLU A 38 7.11 -14.63 -0.71
CA GLU A 38 7.90 -13.62 -0.02
C GLU A 38 8.93 -12.96 -0.96
N GLU A 39 9.61 -13.75 -1.78
CA GLU A 39 10.51 -13.24 -2.82
C GLU A 39 9.76 -12.35 -3.83
N ALA A 40 8.61 -12.83 -4.32
CA ALA A 40 7.78 -12.07 -5.24
C ALA A 40 7.24 -10.77 -4.61
N ARG A 41 6.85 -10.79 -3.33
CA ARG A 41 6.40 -9.59 -2.58
C ARG A 41 7.48 -8.53 -2.55
N ASP A 42 8.73 -8.91 -2.29
CA ASP A 42 9.83 -7.94 -2.15
C ASP A 42 10.25 -7.40 -3.52
N TYR A 43 10.28 -8.27 -4.54
CA TYR A 43 10.53 -7.86 -5.91
C TYR A 43 9.44 -6.89 -6.43
N GLU A 44 8.18 -7.24 -6.25
CA GLU A 44 7.05 -6.42 -6.71
C GLU A 44 7.04 -5.05 -6.03
N ARG A 45 7.34 -4.98 -4.73
CA ARG A 45 7.40 -3.69 -4.01
C ARG A 45 8.45 -2.76 -4.61
N GLN A 46 9.64 -3.29 -4.93
CA GLN A 46 10.67 -2.48 -5.56
C GLN A 46 10.26 -2.06 -6.97
N LEU A 47 9.70 -2.99 -7.76
CA LEU A 47 9.21 -2.69 -9.10
C LEU A 47 8.10 -1.63 -9.09
N SER A 48 7.21 -1.65 -8.11
CA SER A 48 6.14 -0.65 -7.94
C SER A 48 6.71 0.74 -7.68
N ILE A 49 7.71 0.86 -6.78
CA ILE A 49 8.42 2.11 -6.50
C ILE A 49 9.12 2.64 -7.76
N ASP A 50 9.82 1.77 -8.48
CA ASP A 50 10.55 2.15 -9.69
C ASP A 50 9.59 2.61 -10.79
N ASN A 51 8.47 1.89 -10.98
CA ASN A 51 7.43 2.25 -11.94
C ASN A 51 6.73 3.56 -11.57
N GLU A 52 6.47 3.84 -10.28
CA GLU A 52 5.87 5.11 -9.86
C GLU A 52 6.74 6.30 -10.29
N ALA A 53 8.07 6.21 -10.08
CA ALA A 53 9.00 7.22 -10.53
C ALA A 53 8.97 7.38 -12.06
N GLU A 54 9.05 6.26 -12.80
CA GLU A 54 8.98 6.27 -14.28
C GLU A 54 7.67 6.89 -14.79
N TYR A 55 6.54 6.53 -14.20
CA TYR A 55 5.24 7.04 -14.63
C TYR A 55 5.05 8.52 -14.33
N LEU A 56 5.59 9.03 -13.21
CA LEU A 56 5.60 10.46 -12.94
C LEU A 56 6.41 11.22 -14.00
N GLU A 57 7.57 10.70 -14.41
CA GLU A 57 8.35 11.28 -15.51
C GLU A 57 7.55 11.27 -16.82
N GLN A 58 6.98 10.12 -17.19
CA GLN A 58 6.19 9.99 -18.42
C GLN A 58 5.00 10.96 -18.46
N ILE A 59 4.21 11.07 -17.39
CA ILE A 59 3.05 11.98 -17.42
C ILE A 59 3.49 13.45 -17.46
N ALA A 60 4.64 13.81 -16.86
CA ALA A 60 5.19 15.16 -16.95
C ALA A 60 5.64 15.49 -18.38
N GLU A 61 6.31 14.56 -19.07
CA GLU A 61 6.68 14.70 -20.49
C GLU A 61 5.46 14.88 -21.40
N HIS A 62 4.33 14.24 -21.05
CA HIS A 62 3.06 14.39 -21.75
C HIS A 62 2.27 15.64 -21.34
N GLY A 63 2.87 16.56 -20.57
CA GLY A 63 2.33 17.88 -20.25
C GLY A 63 1.50 17.95 -18.96
N MET A 64 1.54 16.91 -18.11
CA MET A 64 0.92 16.98 -16.78
C MET A 64 1.80 17.81 -15.84
N THR A 65 1.19 18.75 -15.12
CA THR A 65 1.85 19.46 -14.01
C THR A 65 1.74 18.63 -12.74
N ILE A 66 2.87 18.18 -12.20
CA ILE A 66 2.93 17.49 -10.91
C ILE A 66 3.01 18.52 -9.80
N THR A 67 2.18 18.39 -8.77
CA THR A 67 2.07 19.33 -7.66
C THR A 67 2.18 18.61 -6.32
N GLU A 68 3.12 19.03 -5.50
CA GLU A 68 3.19 18.64 -4.08
C GLU A 68 2.17 19.41 -3.26
N VAL A 69 1.69 18.81 -2.18
CA VAL A 69 0.71 19.42 -1.27
C VAL A 69 1.20 19.38 0.16
N ASP A 70 0.61 20.22 1.02
CA ASP A 70 0.74 20.08 2.47
C ASP A 70 -0.04 18.84 2.94
N VAL A 71 0.62 17.68 2.98
CA VAL A 71 0.01 16.42 3.40
C VAL A 71 -0.55 16.50 4.82
N ALA A 72 0.04 17.30 5.72
CA ALA A 72 -0.45 17.46 7.09
C ALA A 72 -1.83 18.13 7.13
N ALA A 73 -2.09 19.10 6.23
CA ALA A 73 -3.41 19.71 6.11
C ALA A 73 -4.49 18.69 5.68
N PHE A 74 -4.15 17.74 4.80
CA PHE A 74 -5.05 16.65 4.43
C PHE A 74 -5.27 15.67 5.58
N GLN A 75 -4.21 15.30 6.30
CA GLN A 75 -4.30 14.43 7.48
C GLN A 75 -5.18 15.03 8.58
N GLU A 76 -5.10 16.35 8.80
CA GLU A 76 -5.97 17.05 9.75
C GLU A 76 -7.42 17.10 9.26
N ALA A 77 -7.64 17.39 7.97
CA ALA A 77 -8.98 17.47 7.41
C ALA A 77 -9.76 16.14 7.47
N VAL A 78 -9.08 15.00 7.52
CA VAL A 78 -9.70 13.67 7.59
C VAL A 78 -9.92 13.14 9.01
N GLN A 79 -9.57 13.86 10.08
CA GLN A 79 -9.80 13.41 11.47
C GLN A 79 -11.24 12.94 11.74
N PRO A 80 -12.30 13.60 11.22
CA PRO A 80 -13.68 13.11 11.40
C PRO A 80 -13.94 11.69 10.85
N VAL A 81 -13.15 11.23 9.87
CA VAL A 81 -13.23 9.86 9.35
C VAL A 81 -12.67 8.88 10.37
N TYR A 82 -11.55 9.19 11.03
CA TYR A 82 -11.00 8.38 12.10
C TYR A 82 -11.97 8.30 13.29
N GLU A 83 -12.56 9.42 13.68
CA GLU A 83 -13.58 9.47 14.74
C GLU A 83 -14.78 8.58 14.42
N LYS A 84 -15.31 8.68 13.20
CA LYS A 84 -16.46 7.89 12.73
C LYS A 84 -16.23 6.38 12.86
N TYR A 85 -15.00 5.91 12.72
CA TYR A 85 -14.67 4.48 12.76
C TYR A 85 -13.91 4.05 14.01
N SER A 86 -13.75 4.94 14.99
CA SER A 86 -13.00 4.70 16.23
C SER A 86 -13.55 3.51 17.02
N ASP A 87 -14.87 3.35 17.10
CA ASP A 87 -15.50 2.20 17.79
C ASP A 87 -15.09 0.85 17.20
N LYS A 88 -14.83 0.80 15.88
CA LYS A 88 -14.51 -0.44 15.17
C LYS A 88 -13.01 -0.69 15.02
N TYR A 89 -12.24 0.37 14.81
CA TYR A 89 -10.83 0.27 14.42
C TYR A 89 -9.87 1.08 15.32
N GLY A 90 -10.37 1.80 16.33
CA GLY A 90 -9.58 2.67 17.20
C GLY A 90 -8.30 2.02 17.75
N PRO A 91 -8.39 0.84 18.41
CA PRO A 91 -7.20 0.15 18.90
C PRO A 91 -6.21 -0.26 17.80
N MET A 92 -6.69 -0.54 16.58
CA MET A 92 -5.82 -0.87 15.44
C MET A 92 -5.13 0.40 14.90
N ILE A 93 -5.87 1.51 14.79
CA ILE A 93 -5.34 2.81 14.35
C ILE A 93 -4.24 3.28 15.31
N GLU A 94 -4.45 3.17 16.63
CA GLU A 94 -3.45 3.53 17.64
C GLU A 94 -2.18 2.70 17.51
N ARG A 95 -2.32 1.38 17.30
CA ARG A 95 -1.17 0.48 17.11
C ARG A 95 -0.37 0.82 15.86
N ILE A 96 -1.04 1.12 14.74
CA ILE A 96 -0.37 1.50 13.49
C ILE A 96 0.41 2.80 13.70
N ARG A 97 -0.21 3.84 14.25
CA ARG A 97 0.46 5.13 14.52
C ARG A 97 1.66 5.01 15.46
N ALA A 98 1.67 4.02 16.35
CA ALA A 98 2.79 3.76 17.25
C ALA A 98 3.98 3.06 16.56
N MET A 99 3.78 2.43 15.41
CA MET A 99 4.86 1.80 14.62
C MET A 99 5.63 2.80 13.77
N ASP A 100 5.02 3.96 13.47
CA ASP A 100 5.63 5.03 12.68
C ASP A 100 6.54 5.97 13.52
N ASN A 101 6.63 5.75 14.84
CA ASN A 101 7.48 6.49 15.79
C ASN A 101 8.80 5.78 16.09
#